data_AF-A0A8K1C2B9-F1
#
_entry.id   AF-A0A8K1C2B9-F1
#
_cell.length_a   1.000
_cell.length_b   1.000
_cell.length_c   1.000
_cell.angle_alpha   90.00
_cell.angle_beta   90.00
_cell.angle_gamma   90.00
#
_symmetry.space_group_name_H-M   'P 1'
#
loop_
_entity.id
_entity.type
_entity.pdbx_description
1 polymer ?
#
loop_
_entity_poly.entity_id
_entity_poly.type
_entity_poly.pdbx_seq_one_letter_code
_entity_poly.pdbx_strand_id
1 'polypeptide(L)'
;MSDGDWYVETVKSLVIVFACSITTFILVFIILATCTRLHFSGNAIHKRETLDTPELILIKHHTRATRLLSVVGIMLQAMLVKEMTSVSDDTRSQASYSFSLFRPVSNLCLYFLGFMTNTHAFFRIAFILLLVQVVVVDALSAVTLAMLLNCLQSQGLRCGDALSSLSQDSLDFLLVRDKISLFLNPWLMLEVAYLGVAIGFCSSRYSSRRLSLSRPTFNVRAALAVYFPERFGAHVAPLHRSRRPRPAKQWTA
;
A
#
# COMPACT_ATOMS: atom_id res chain seq x y z
N MET A 1 18.66 -17.48 -32.88
CA MET A 1 18.08 -18.33 -31.82
C MET A 1 19.09 -18.37 -30.69
N SER A 2 18.81 -17.69 -29.57
CA SER A 2 19.58 -17.90 -28.35
C SER A 2 18.90 -19.08 -27.65
N ASP A 3 19.64 -20.18 -27.46
CA ASP A 3 19.25 -21.35 -26.65
C ASP A 3 19.20 -20.98 -25.15
N GLY A 4 18.40 -19.97 -24.82
CA GLY A 4 18.06 -19.64 -23.45
C GLY A 4 16.93 -20.55 -22.99
N ASP A 5 17.11 -21.27 -21.89
CA ASP A 5 16.02 -21.98 -21.24
C ASP A 5 14.98 -20.96 -20.77
N TRP A 6 13.85 -20.87 -21.48
CA TRP A 6 12.75 -19.92 -21.23
C TRP A 6 12.29 -19.95 -19.77
N TYR A 7 12.38 -21.11 -19.12
CA TYR A 7 12.01 -21.29 -17.72
C TYR A 7 13.00 -20.56 -16.82
N VAL A 8 14.30 -20.76 -17.05
CA VAL A 8 15.37 -20.07 -16.30
C VAL A 8 15.29 -18.55 -16.49
N GLU A 9 15.02 -18.07 -17.71
CA GLU A 9 14.85 -16.64 -17.97
C GLU A 9 13.63 -16.06 -17.25
N THR A 10 12.52 -16.79 -17.25
CA THR A 10 11.29 -16.39 -16.54
C THR A 10 11.54 -16.31 -15.03
N VAL A 11 12.16 -17.35 -14.45
CA VAL A 11 12.49 -17.37 -13.01
C VAL A 11 13.46 -16.24 -12.65
N LYS A 12 14.49 -15.99 -13.45
CA LYS A 12 15.41 -14.85 -13.26
C LYS A 12 14.66 -13.52 -13.29
N SER A 13 13.77 -13.33 -14.27
CA SER A 13 12.94 -12.12 -14.37
C SER A 13 12.07 -11.94 -13.13
N LEU A 14 11.48 -13.01 -12.60
CA LEU A 14 10.67 -12.95 -11.37
C LEU A 14 11.53 -12.56 -10.16
N VAL A 15 12.69 -13.19 -9.96
CA VAL A 15 13.61 -12.85 -8.86
C VAL A 15 14.02 -11.39 -8.90
N ILE A 16 14.36 -10.87 -10.08
CA ILE A 16 14.70 -9.45 -10.26
C ILE A 16 13.52 -8.56 -9.86
N VAL A 17 12.31 -8.87 -10.31
CA VAL A 17 11.09 -8.11 -9.98
C VAL A 17 10.85 -8.08 -8.46
N PHE A 18 10.98 -9.23 -7.78
CA PHE A 18 10.87 -9.29 -6.32
C PHE A 18 11.95 -8.48 -5.61
N ALA A 19 13.21 -8.57 -6.06
CA ALA A 19 14.31 -7.81 -5.49
C ALA A 19 14.08 -6.30 -5.65
N CYS A 20 13.69 -5.85 -6.85
CA CYS A 20 13.34 -4.46 -7.12
C CYS A 20 12.22 -3.95 -6.22
N SER A 21 11.20 -4.77 -5.96
CA SER A 21 10.11 -4.44 -5.04
C SER A 21 10.61 -4.14 -3.63
N ILE A 22 11.43 -5.04 -3.07
CA ILE A 22 12.02 -4.90 -1.73
C ILE A 22 12.94 -3.68 -1.67
N THR A 23 13.81 -3.50 -2.67
CA THR A 23 14.72 -2.34 -2.75
C THR A 23 13.95 -1.03 -2.80
N THR A 24 12.86 -0.97 -3.56
CA THR A 24 12.01 0.23 -3.66
C THR A 24 11.39 0.59 -2.31
N PHE A 25 10.85 -0.40 -1.59
CA PHE A 25 10.34 -0.18 -0.23
C PHE A 25 11.43 0.39 0.70
N ILE A 26 12.63 -0.21 0.72
CA ILE A 26 13.74 0.24 1.57
C ILE A 26 14.14 1.69 1.24
N LEU A 27 14.27 2.02 -0.04
CA LEU A 27 14.61 3.38 -0.48
C LEU A 27 13.55 4.39 -0.06
N VAL A 28 12.27 4.10 -0.31
CA VAL A 28 11.16 4.97 0.09
C VAL A 28 11.12 5.14 1.60
N PHE A 29 11.32 4.07 2.36
CA PHE A 29 11.39 4.12 3.82
C PHE A 29 12.52 5.05 4.30
N ILE A 30 13.74 4.90 3.77
CA ILE A 30 14.89 5.73 4.14
C ILE A 30 14.62 7.19 3.81
N ILE A 31 14.08 7.48 2.62
CA ILE A 31 13.76 8.85 2.18
C ILE A 31 12.73 9.46 3.14
N LEU A 32 11.61 8.78 3.40
CA LEU A 32 10.57 9.29 4.29
C LEU A 32 11.07 9.48 5.73
N ALA A 33 11.84 8.53 6.26
CA ALA A 33 12.44 8.63 7.59
C ALA A 33 13.44 9.81 7.67
N THR A 34 14.24 10.04 6.64
CA THR A 34 15.20 11.15 6.59
C THR A 34 14.48 12.49 6.47
N CYS A 35 13.52 12.62 5.54
CA CYS A 35 12.73 13.84 5.36
C CYS A 35 11.95 14.21 6.63
N THR A 36 11.34 13.23 7.31
CA THR A 36 10.64 13.47 8.58
C THR A 36 11.60 13.94 9.66
N ARG A 37 12.77 13.31 9.81
CA ARG A 37 13.80 13.75 10.77
C ARG A 37 14.31 15.16 10.48
N LEU A 38 14.62 15.48 9.23
CA LEU A 38 15.10 16.82 8.83
C LEU A 38 14.04 17.90 9.10
N HIS A 39 12.78 17.63 8.72
CA HIS A 39 11.68 18.56 8.95
C HIS A 39 11.46 18.84 10.45
N PHE A 40 11.56 17.82 11.31
CA PHE A 40 11.43 17.99 12.75
C PHE A 40 12.67 18.63 13.39
N SER A 41 13.88 18.33 12.94
CA SER A 41 15.11 18.98 13.42
C SER A 41 15.08 20.50 13.16
N GLY A 42 14.62 20.92 11.97
CA GLY A 42 14.49 22.35 11.62
C GLY A 42 13.33 23.06 12.33
N ASN A 43 12.17 22.40 12.49
CA ASN A 43 10.97 23.04 13.05
C ASN A 43 10.82 22.92 14.58
N ALA A 44 11.54 22.00 15.23
CA ALA A 44 11.53 21.85 16.69
C ALA A 44 12.07 23.09 17.42
N ILE A 45 12.85 23.93 16.73
CA ILE A 45 13.39 25.18 17.26
C ILE A 45 12.29 26.27 17.36
N HIS A 46 11.21 26.20 16.58
CA HIS A 46 10.25 27.30 16.48
C HIS A 46 8.78 27.00 16.81
N LYS A 47 8.30 25.75 16.76
CA LYS A 47 6.86 25.47 16.99
C LYS A 47 6.60 24.15 17.70
N ARG A 48 6.61 24.18 19.04
CA ARG A 48 6.18 23.07 19.90
C ARG A 48 4.66 23.13 20.14
N GLU A 49 3.86 23.20 19.08
CA GLU A 49 2.38 23.21 19.14
C GLU A 49 1.71 22.03 18.42
N THR A 50 2.47 21.20 17.69
CA THR A 50 1.88 20.05 17.00
C THR A 50 1.84 18.81 17.89
N LEU A 51 0.63 18.28 18.13
CA LEU A 51 0.36 17.03 18.86
C LEU A 51 0.93 15.76 18.19
N ASP A 52 1.34 15.84 16.93
CA ASP A 52 1.85 14.71 16.14
C ASP A 52 3.34 14.48 16.39
N THR A 53 3.72 13.27 16.80
CA THR A 53 5.13 12.82 16.90
C THR A 53 5.70 12.51 15.52
N PRO A 54 7.04 12.57 15.32
CA PRO A 54 7.67 12.20 14.04
C PRO A 54 7.30 10.78 13.61
N GLU A 55 7.17 9.85 14.57
CA GLU A 55 6.69 8.48 14.33
C GLU A 55 5.28 8.46 13.73
N LEU A 56 4.35 9.26 14.27
CA LEU A 56 2.96 9.29 13.80
C LEU A 56 2.86 9.85 12.37
N ILE A 57 3.70 10.81 12.00
CA ILE A 57 3.74 11.34 10.63
C ILE A 57 4.30 10.31 9.66
N LEU A 58 5.36 9.58 10.05
CA LEU A 58 5.90 8.49 9.25
C LEU A 58 4.84 7.40 9.02
N ILE A 59 4.10 7.00 10.07
CA ILE A 59 2.96 6.08 9.96
C ILE A 59 1.90 6.59 8.99
N LYS A 60 1.57 7.89 9.02
CA LYS A 60 0.60 8.50 8.08
C LYS A 60 1.12 8.46 6.64
N HIS A 61 2.42 8.65 6.41
CA HIS A 61 3.00 8.52 5.06
C HIS A 61 2.92 7.09 4.52
N HIS A 62 3.30 6.09 5.31
CA HIS A 62 3.18 4.68 4.92
C HIS A 62 1.71 4.23 4.75
N THR A 63 0.78 4.78 5.55
CA THR A 63 -0.66 4.56 5.35
C THR A 63 -1.14 5.16 4.03
N ARG A 64 -0.62 6.33 3.61
CA ARG A 64 -0.91 6.91 2.29
C ARG A 64 -0.34 6.04 1.16
N ALA A 65 0.90 5.58 1.30
CA ALA A 65 1.54 4.69 0.34
C ALA A 65 0.72 3.40 0.16
N THR A 66 0.31 2.76 1.26
CA THR A 66 -0.56 1.56 1.25
C THR A 66 -1.85 1.81 0.45
N ARG A 67 -2.51 2.95 0.68
CA ARG A 67 -3.75 3.31 -0.05
C ARG A 67 -3.49 3.56 -1.53
N LEU A 68 -2.42 4.28 -1.87
CA LEU A 68 -2.05 4.54 -3.27
C LEU A 68 -1.73 3.24 -4.01
N LEU A 69 -0.91 2.38 -3.43
CA LEU A 69 -0.59 1.06 -3.98
C LEU A 69 -1.84 0.19 -4.14
N SER A 70 -2.78 0.26 -3.19
CA SER A 70 -4.07 -0.45 -3.29
C SER A 70 -4.93 0.08 -4.45
N VAL A 71 -4.95 1.39 -4.70
CA VAL A 71 -5.62 1.98 -5.88
C VAL A 71 -4.98 1.46 -7.17
N VAL A 72 -3.65 1.42 -7.25
CA VAL A 72 -2.96 0.87 -8.42
C VAL A 72 -3.31 -0.62 -8.61
N GLY A 73 -3.34 -1.39 -7.52
CA GLY A 73 -3.81 -2.79 -7.52
C GLY A 73 -5.23 -2.93 -8.08
N ILE A 74 -6.18 -2.09 -7.62
CA ILE A 74 -7.55 -2.05 -8.15
C ILE A 74 -7.56 -1.80 -9.65
N MET A 75 -6.76 -0.84 -10.14
CA MET A 75 -6.67 -0.54 -11.58
C MET A 75 -6.15 -1.75 -12.37
N LEU A 76 -5.13 -2.46 -11.88
CA LEU A 76 -4.59 -3.65 -12.52
C LEU A 76 -5.58 -4.82 -12.55
N GLN A 77 -6.43 -4.96 -11.53
CA GLN A 77 -7.49 -5.97 -11.56
C GLN A 77 -8.64 -5.56 -12.49
N ALA A 78 -9.01 -4.28 -12.54
CA ALA A 78 -10.01 -3.78 -13.49
C ALA A 78 -9.57 -3.98 -14.95
N MET A 79 -8.28 -3.76 -15.26
CA MET A 79 -7.71 -4.09 -16.56
C MET A 79 -7.83 -5.59 -16.88
N LEU A 80 -7.55 -6.46 -15.89
CA LEU A 80 -7.68 -7.91 -16.07
C LEU A 80 -9.16 -8.33 -16.27
N VAL A 81 -10.12 -7.71 -15.58
CA VAL A 81 -11.55 -7.95 -15.83
C VAL A 81 -11.88 -7.63 -17.29
N LYS A 82 -11.48 -6.45 -17.78
CA LYS A 82 -11.74 -6.02 -19.16
C LYS A 82 -11.24 -7.05 -20.17
N GLU A 83 -9.98 -7.48 -20.02
CA GLU A 83 -9.37 -8.46 -20.92
C GLU A 83 -10.06 -9.83 -20.83
N MET A 84 -10.42 -10.27 -19.62
CA MET A 84 -11.12 -11.54 -19.41
C MET A 84 -12.58 -11.52 -19.86
N THR A 85 -13.18 -10.33 -20.01
CA THR A 85 -14.54 -10.19 -20.58
C THR A 85 -14.57 -10.16 -22.10
N SER A 86 -13.44 -9.87 -22.77
CA SER A 86 -13.35 -9.94 -24.23
C SER A 86 -13.03 -11.35 -24.76
N VAL A 87 -12.70 -12.30 -23.88
CA VAL A 87 -12.46 -13.71 -24.25
C VAL A 87 -13.80 -14.44 -24.40
N SER A 88 -13.94 -15.21 -25.48
CA SER A 88 -15.13 -16.01 -25.81
C SER A 88 -15.51 -17.01 -24.70
N ASP A 89 -16.81 -17.25 -24.53
CA ASP A 89 -17.35 -18.10 -23.44
C ASP A 89 -16.85 -19.56 -23.49
N ASP A 90 -16.56 -20.11 -24.68
CA ASP A 90 -16.01 -21.46 -24.83
C ASP A 90 -14.63 -21.61 -24.17
N THR A 91 -13.73 -20.66 -24.38
CA THR A 91 -12.39 -20.60 -23.78
C THR A 91 -12.47 -20.40 -22.25
N ARG A 92 -13.51 -19.70 -21.79
CA ARG A 92 -13.72 -19.40 -20.37
C ARG A 92 -14.08 -20.62 -19.53
N SER A 93 -14.72 -21.62 -20.14
CA SER A 93 -15.14 -22.86 -19.48
C SER A 93 -13.99 -23.85 -19.23
N GLN A 94 -12.91 -23.75 -20.01
CA GLN A 94 -11.72 -24.60 -19.91
C GLN A 94 -10.53 -23.91 -19.22
N ALA A 95 -10.68 -22.63 -18.88
CA ALA A 95 -9.65 -21.82 -18.28
C ALA A 95 -9.35 -22.26 -16.82
N SER A 96 -8.07 -22.53 -16.52
CA SER A 96 -7.56 -22.71 -15.15
C SER A 96 -7.96 -21.53 -14.26
N TYR A 97 -8.02 -21.74 -12.93
CA TYR A 97 -8.31 -20.70 -11.92
C TYR A 97 -7.53 -19.40 -12.15
N SER A 98 -6.28 -19.49 -12.62
CA SER A 98 -5.43 -18.35 -12.97
C SER A 98 -6.04 -17.43 -14.04
N PHE A 99 -6.87 -17.95 -14.93
CA PHE A 99 -7.52 -17.23 -16.02
C PHE A 99 -9.05 -17.09 -15.82
N SER A 100 -9.57 -17.42 -14.63
CA SER A 100 -10.98 -17.24 -14.30
C SER A 100 -11.28 -15.78 -13.91
N LEU A 101 -12.48 -15.29 -14.24
CA LEU A 101 -13.01 -14.00 -13.74
C LEU A 101 -13.06 -13.91 -12.21
N PHE A 102 -13.10 -15.04 -11.51
CA PHE A 102 -13.09 -15.04 -10.05
C PHE A 102 -11.82 -14.41 -9.48
N ARG A 103 -10.66 -14.60 -10.12
CA ARG A 103 -9.37 -14.03 -9.68
C ARG A 103 -9.40 -12.50 -9.64
N PRO A 104 -9.68 -11.76 -10.73
CA PRO A 104 -9.70 -10.31 -10.67
C PRO A 104 -10.81 -9.76 -9.76
N VAL A 105 -11.98 -10.40 -9.69
CA VAL A 105 -13.09 -9.93 -8.83
C VAL A 105 -12.75 -10.09 -7.35
N SER A 106 -12.27 -11.27 -6.94
CA SER A 106 -11.85 -11.50 -5.55
C SER A 106 -10.68 -10.58 -5.14
N ASN A 107 -9.72 -10.38 -6.05
CA ASN A 107 -8.62 -9.45 -5.83
C ASN A 107 -9.07 -7.99 -5.71
N LEU A 108 -10.08 -7.55 -6.47
CA LEU A 108 -10.67 -6.21 -6.30
C LEU A 108 -11.20 -6.02 -4.87
N CYS A 109 -11.99 -6.98 -4.37
CA CYS A 109 -12.51 -6.96 -3.00
C CYS A 109 -11.38 -6.93 -1.96
N LEU A 110 -10.33 -7.71 -2.20
CA LEU A 110 -9.13 -7.77 -1.35
C LEU A 110 -8.44 -6.41 -1.26
N TYR A 111 -8.22 -5.69 -2.36
CA TYR A 111 -7.53 -4.39 -2.34
C TYR A 111 -8.30 -3.31 -1.57
N PHE A 112 -9.63 -3.43 -1.43
CA PHE A 112 -10.38 -2.54 -0.53
C PHE A 112 -9.97 -2.68 0.94
N LEU A 113 -9.48 -3.85 1.37
CA LEU A 113 -8.95 -4.03 2.72
C LEU A 113 -7.73 -3.15 2.98
N GLY A 114 -6.98 -2.79 1.95
CA GLY A 114 -5.85 -1.85 2.03
C GLY A 114 -6.21 -0.49 2.64
N PHE A 115 -7.46 -0.04 2.47
CA PHE A 115 -7.96 1.21 3.06
C PHE A 115 -8.31 1.08 4.56
N MET A 116 -8.52 -0.14 5.03
CA MET A 116 -8.93 -0.48 6.39
C MET A 116 -7.75 -0.89 7.29
N THR A 117 -6.54 -0.98 6.75
CA THR A 117 -5.30 -1.40 7.45
C THR A 117 -4.94 -0.52 8.66
N ASN A 118 -5.43 0.72 8.74
CA ASN A 118 -5.22 1.61 9.87
C ASN A 118 -6.35 1.58 10.92
N THR A 119 -7.40 0.77 10.71
CA THR A 119 -8.58 0.74 11.59
C THR A 119 -8.49 -0.37 12.63
N HIS A 120 -8.15 -1.59 12.22
CA HIS A 120 -8.09 -2.76 13.09
C HIS A 120 -6.93 -3.68 12.71
N ALA A 121 -6.35 -4.36 13.69
CA ALA A 121 -5.19 -5.19 13.46
C ALA A 121 -5.51 -6.44 12.62
N PHE A 122 -6.70 -6.99 12.78
CA PHE A 122 -7.23 -8.08 11.96
C PHE A 122 -7.12 -7.78 10.45
N PHE A 123 -7.48 -6.56 10.02
CA PHE A 123 -7.40 -6.20 8.60
C PHE A 123 -5.97 -6.20 8.07
N ARG A 124 -4.96 -5.85 8.88
CA ARG A 124 -3.56 -5.92 8.46
C ARG A 124 -3.11 -7.36 8.23
N ILE A 125 -3.42 -8.24 9.17
CA ILE A 125 -3.03 -9.66 9.09
C ILE A 125 -3.75 -10.34 7.93
N ALA A 126 -5.07 -10.17 7.85
CA ALA A 126 -5.87 -10.72 6.76
C ALA A 126 -5.37 -10.22 5.40
N PHE A 127 -5.07 -8.92 5.29
CA PHE A 127 -4.57 -8.36 4.04
C PHE A 127 -3.19 -8.90 3.65
N ILE A 128 -2.26 -9.07 4.60
CA ILE A 128 -0.96 -9.70 4.32
C ILE A 128 -1.14 -11.15 3.82
N LEU A 129 -1.95 -11.95 4.52
CA LEU A 129 -2.18 -13.36 4.14
C LEU A 129 -2.80 -13.48 2.75
N LEU A 130 -3.77 -12.62 2.46
CA LEU A 130 -4.42 -12.57 1.17
C LEU A 130 -3.47 -12.09 0.06
N LEU A 131 -2.58 -11.12 0.34
CA LEU A 131 -1.55 -10.70 -0.62
C LEU A 131 -0.55 -11.83 -0.93
N VAL A 132 -0.21 -12.69 0.04
CA VAL A 132 0.63 -13.89 -0.23
C VAL A 132 -0.06 -14.78 -1.27
N GLN A 133 -1.36 -15.04 -1.12
CA GLN A 133 -2.12 -15.82 -2.09
C GLN A 133 -2.08 -15.17 -3.48
N VAL A 134 -2.28 -13.85 -3.56
CA VAL A 134 -2.22 -13.11 -4.84
C VAL A 134 -0.84 -13.26 -5.49
N VAL A 135 0.23 -13.08 -4.74
CA VAL A 135 1.61 -13.23 -5.24
C VAL A 135 1.86 -14.64 -5.79
N VAL A 136 1.41 -15.69 -5.08
CA VAL A 136 1.58 -17.07 -5.54
C VAL A 136 0.81 -17.32 -6.84
N VAL A 137 -0.45 -16.88 -6.91
CA VAL A 137 -1.29 -17.06 -8.11
C VAL A 137 -0.72 -16.26 -9.29
N ASP A 138 -0.28 -15.02 -9.07
CA ASP A 138 0.34 -14.18 -10.10
C ASP A 138 1.65 -14.78 -10.61
N ALA A 139 2.47 -15.38 -9.75
CA ALA A 139 3.70 -16.06 -10.14
C ALA A 139 3.44 -17.30 -10.99
N LEU A 140 2.48 -18.15 -10.59
CA LEU A 140 2.06 -19.32 -11.37
C LEU A 140 1.49 -18.92 -12.73
N SER A 141 0.68 -17.86 -12.76
CA SER A 141 0.13 -17.26 -13.98
C SER A 141 1.23 -16.77 -14.91
N ALA A 142 2.23 -16.03 -14.40
CA ALA A 142 3.35 -15.53 -15.18
C ALA A 142 4.17 -16.67 -15.83
N VAL A 143 4.44 -17.76 -15.10
CA VAL A 143 5.14 -18.94 -15.64
C VAL A 143 4.31 -19.63 -16.72
N THR A 144 2.99 -19.75 -16.51
CA THR A 144 2.09 -20.38 -17.48
C THR A 144 1.98 -19.54 -18.76
N LEU A 145 1.88 -18.21 -18.63
CA LEU A 145 1.90 -17.28 -19.76
C LEU A 145 3.22 -17.34 -20.53
N ALA A 146 4.36 -17.38 -19.85
CA ALA A 146 5.67 -17.50 -20.49
C ALA A 146 5.82 -18.84 -21.25
N MET A 147 5.32 -19.94 -20.68
CA MET A 147 5.29 -21.24 -21.34
C MET A 147 4.44 -21.18 -22.63
N LEU A 148 3.26 -20.56 -22.58
CA LEU A 148 2.37 -20.41 -23.74
C LEU A 148 2.99 -19.53 -24.82
N LEU A 149 3.61 -18.40 -24.46
CA LEU A 149 4.33 -17.54 -25.39
C LEU A 149 5.48 -18.28 -26.08
N ASN A 150 6.29 -19.01 -25.32
CA ASN A 150 7.38 -19.81 -25.88
C ASN A 150 6.84 -20.94 -26.80
N CYS A 151 5.74 -21.57 -26.41
CA CYS A 151 5.07 -22.57 -27.24
C CYS A 151 4.60 -21.95 -28.57
N LEU A 152 3.90 -20.82 -28.53
CA LEU A 152 3.43 -20.13 -29.75
C LEU A 152 4.59 -19.70 -30.65
N GLN A 153 5.68 -19.21 -30.08
CA GLN A 153 6.87 -18.80 -30.85
C GLN A 153 7.62 -19.99 -31.48
N SER A 154 7.63 -21.15 -30.82
CA SER A 154 8.37 -22.33 -31.28
C SER A 154 7.56 -23.28 -32.17
N GLN A 155 6.25 -23.41 -31.92
CA GLN A 155 5.37 -24.39 -32.56
C GLN A 155 4.18 -23.76 -33.31
N GLY A 156 4.01 -22.43 -33.23
CA GLY A 156 2.89 -21.73 -33.86
C GLY A 156 1.54 -22.15 -33.29
N LEU A 157 0.55 -22.29 -34.17
CA LEU A 157 -0.85 -22.61 -33.83
C LEU A 157 -1.07 -24.03 -33.26
N ARG A 158 -0.02 -24.84 -33.07
CA ARG A 158 -0.13 -26.23 -32.55
C ARG A 158 -0.11 -26.33 -31.02
N CYS A 159 0.03 -25.21 -30.32
CA CYS A 159 -0.14 -25.15 -28.87
C CYS A 159 -1.63 -25.26 -28.54
N GLY A 160 -2.02 -26.31 -27.79
CA GLY A 160 -3.40 -26.79 -27.65
C GLY A 160 -4.50 -25.74 -27.40
N ASP A 161 -5.74 -26.15 -27.71
CA ASP A 161 -6.89 -25.28 -27.95
C ASP A 161 -7.39 -24.43 -26.77
N ALA A 162 -6.97 -24.69 -25.53
CA ALA A 162 -7.56 -24.03 -24.35
C ALA A 162 -7.22 -22.52 -24.24
N LEU A 163 -6.18 -22.04 -24.92
CA LEU A 163 -5.78 -20.62 -24.96
C LEU A 163 -5.39 -20.11 -26.37
N SER A 164 -5.58 -20.92 -27.41
CA SER A 164 -5.24 -20.58 -28.80
C SER A 164 -6.08 -19.43 -29.38
N SER A 165 -7.15 -19.01 -28.69
CA SER A 165 -7.98 -17.87 -29.08
C SER A 165 -7.42 -16.51 -28.65
N LEU A 166 -6.41 -16.46 -27.78
CA LEU A 166 -5.76 -15.22 -27.34
C LEU A 166 -4.63 -14.83 -28.30
N SER A 167 -4.61 -13.56 -28.71
CA SER A 167 -3.51 -13.03 -29.53
C SER A 167 -2.21 -12.99 -28.72
N GLN A 168 -1.06 -13.02 -29.42
CA GLN A 168 0.24 -12.86 -28.80
C GLN A 168 0.33 -11.54 -28.01
N ASP A 169 -0.24 -10.45 -28.55
CA ASP A 169 -0.28 -9.15 -27.89
C ASP A 169 -1.04 -9.19 -26.55
N SER A 170 -2.16 -9.92 -26.48
CA SER A 170 -2.91 -10.10 -25.23
C SER A 170 -2.11 -10.91 -24.22
N LEU A 171 -1.38 -11.94 -24.66
CA LEU A 171 -0.52 -12.74 -23.76
C LEU A 171 0.66 -11.92 -23.21
N ASP A 172 1.32 -11.12 -24.05
CA ASP A 172 2.39 -10.22 -23.64
C ASP A 172 1.87 -9.15 -22.67
N PHE A 173 0.71 -8.57 -22.95
CA PHE A 173 0.04 -7.62 -22.05
C PHE A 173 -0.25 -8.23 -20.67
N LEU A 174 -0.84 -9.44 -20.64
CA LEU A 174 -1.14 -10.14 -19.40
C LEU A 174 0.13 -10.49 -18.63
N LEU A 175 1.21 -10.89 -19.31
CA LEU A 175 2.49 -11.19 -18.68
C LEU A 175 3.11 -9.93 -18.05
N VAL A 176 3.13 -8.81 -18.77
CA VAL A 176 3.64 -7.53 -18.24
C VAL A 176 2.80 -7.08 -17.04
N ARG A 177 1.48 -7.19 -17.14
CA ARG A 177 0.57 -6.87 -16.04
C ARG A 177 0.86 -7.72 -14.81
N ASP A 178 1.05 -9.02 -14.96
CA ASP A 178 1.35 -9.92 -13.84
C ASP A 178 2.72 -9.62 -13.23
N LYS A 179 3.72 -9.23 -14.03
CA LYS A 179 5.00 -8.74 -13.52
C LYS A 179 4.85 -7.44 -12.71
N ILE A 180 4.02 -6.50 -13.15
CA ILE A 180 3.73 -5.27 -12.39
C ILE A 180 3.02 -5.63 -11.07
N SER A 181 2.07 -6.56 -11.10
CA SER A 181 1.39 -7.04 -9.88
C SER A 181 2.38 -7.69 -8.91
N LEU A 182 3.30 -8.53 -9.41
CA LEU A 182 4.37 -9.15 -8.64
C LEU A 182 5.42 -8.17 -8.12
N PHE A 183 5.59 -7.01 -8.76
CA PHE A 183 6.36 -5.91 -8.21
C PHE A 183 5.61 -5.20 -7.08
N LEU A 184 4.32 -4.89 -7.27
CA LEU A 184 3.56 -4.06 -6.33
C LEU A 184 3.16 -4.80 -5.05
N ASN A 185 2.75 -6.06 -5.15
CA ASN A 185 2.17 -6.79 -4.00
C ASN A 185 3.19 -7.04 -2.87
N PRO A 186 4.45 -7.44 -3.13
CA PRO A 186 5.46 -7.56 -2.08
C PRO A 186 5.79 -6.22 -1.42
N TRP A 187 5.87 -5.14 -2.19
CA TRP A 187 6.04 -3.79 -1.64
C TRP A 187 4.85 -3.44 -0.74
N LEU A 188 3.63 -3.65 -1.20
CA LEU A 188 2.42 -3.43 -0.41
C LEU A 188 2.39 -4.27 0.87
N MET A 189 2.84 -5.53 0.81
CA MET A 189 2.98 -6.38 2.01
C MET A 189 3.97 -5.77 3.02
N LEU A 190 5.11 -5.25 2.55
CA LEU A 190 6.11 -4.61 3.42
C LEU A 190 5.57 -3.32 4.06
N GLU A 191 4.81 -2.52 3.31
CA GLU A 191 4.11 -1.34 3.85
C GLU A 191 3.15 -1.72 4.98
N VAL A 192 2.32 -2.75 4.75
CA VAL A 192 1.35 -3.23 5.75
C VAL A 192 2.04 -3.87 6.95
N ALA A 193 3.13 -4.61 6.72
CA ALA A 193 3.95 -5.20 7.79
C ALA A 193 4.59 -4.11 8.65
N TYR A 194 5.14 -3.06 8.03
CA TYR A 194 5.64 -1.90 8.76
C TYR A 194 4.54 -1.24 9.60
N LEU A 195 3.35 -1.00 9.02
CA LEU A 195 2.21 -0.45 9.77
C LEU A 195 1.80 -1.37 10.92
N GLY A 196 1.88 -2.69 10.74
CA GLY A 196 1.65 -3.67 11.79
C GLY A 196 2.66 -3.59 12.92
N VAL A 197 3.96 -3.39 12.63
CA VAL A 197 4.99 -3.20 13.66
C VAL A 197 4.86 -1.84 14.35
N ALA A 198 4.63 -0.77 13.59
CA ALA A 198 4.63 0.61 14.09
C ALA A 198 3.37 0.94 14.92
N ILE A 199 2.22 0.37 14.55
CA ILE A 199 0.95 0.56 15.26
C ILE A 199 0.67 -0.58 16.25
N GLY A 200 1.04 -1.82 15.90
CA GLY A 200 0.87 -3.04 16.69
C GLY A 200 -0.06 -4.09 16.04
N PHE A 201 0.30 -5.37 16.08
CA PHE A 201 -0.48 -6.47 15.49
C PHE A 201 -1.62 -7.02 16.38
N CYS A 202 -1.52 -6.85 17.70
CA CYS A 202 -2.53 -7.38 18.65
C CYS A 202 -3.22 -6.28 19.45
N SER A 203 -2.51 -5.18 19.72
CA SER A 203 -3.05 -3.98 20.37
C SER A 203 -2.61 -2.75 19.59
N SER A 204 -3.53 -1.80 19.38
CA SER A 204 -3.20 -0.56 18.67
C SER A 204 -2.60 0.44 19.66
N ARG A 205 -1.34 0.83 19.45
CA ARG A 205 -0.65 1.88 20.23
C ARG A 205 -1.30 3.26 20.07
N TYR A 206 -2.00 3.47 18.95
CA TYR A 206 -2.64 4.73 18.59
C TYR A 206 -4.14 4.55 18.38
N SER A 207 -4.94 5.54 18.79
CA SER A 207 -6.38 5.53 18.49
C SER A 207 -6.63 5.80 17.00
N SER A 208 -7.73 5.28 16.45
CA SER A 208 -8.10 5.45 15.04
C SER A 208 -8.20 6.94 14.64
N ARG A 209 -8.56 7.82 15.58
CA ARG A 209 -8.59 9.27 15.35
C ARG A 209 -7.20 9.87 15.10
N ARG A 210 -6.16 9.37 15.78
CA ARG A 210 -4.76 9.82 15.56
C ARG A 210 -4.18 9.26 14.25
N LEU A 211 -4.59 8.06 13.87
CA LEU A 211 -4.21 7.37 12.63
C LEU A 211 -4.98 7.85 11.39
N SER A 212 -6.01 8.67 11.58
CA SER A 212 -6.75 9.25 10.46
C SER A 212 -5.86 10.19 9.65
N LEU A 213 -5.91 10.04 8.33
CA LEU A 213 -5.20 10.90 7.38
C LEU A 213 -5.84 12.27 7.25
N SER A 214 -7.14 12.39 7.56
CA SER A 214 -7.83 13.67 7.68
C SER A 214 -7.47 14.28 9.04
N ARG A 215 -6.87 15.47 9.07
CA ARG A 215 -6.59 16.18 10.32
C ARG A 215 -7.90 16.39 11.10
N PRO A 216 -8.15 15.71 12.24
CA PRO A 216 -9.25 16.09 13.09
C PRO A 216 -8.74 17.17 14.06
N THR A 217 -7.99 18.15 13.55
CA THR A 217 -7.57 19.32 14.34
C THR A 217 -8.68 20.36 14.40
N PHE A 218 -9.73 20.22 13.59
CA PHE A 218 -10.98 20.96 13.81
C PHE A 218 -11.78 20.25 14.90
N ASN A 219 -11.35 20.45 16.14
CA ASN A 219 -12.27 20.29 17.25
C ASN A 219 -13.31 21.39 17.06
N VAL A 220 -14.49 21.06 16.53
CA VAL A 220 -15.55 22.05 16.21
C VAL A 220 -15.81 22.94 17.42
N ARG A 221 -15.71 22.39 18.64
CA ARG A 221 -15.75 23.15 19.89
C ARG A 221 -14.62 24.17 20.05
N ALA A 222 -13.37 23.82 19.68
CA ALA A 222 -12.25 24.76 19.74
C ALA A 222 -12.36 25.86 18.67
N ALA A 223 -12.84 25.53 17.46
CA ALA A 223 -13.12 26.53 16.44
C ALA A 223 -14.29 27.43 16.83
N LEU A 224 -15.37 26.87 17.37
CA LEU A 224 -16.50 27.62 17.92
C LEU A 224 -16.10 28.44 19.15
N ALA A 225 -15.11 28.03 19.93
CA ALA A 225 -14.58 28.84 21.03
C ALA A 225 -13.80 30.07 20.56
N VAL A 226 -13.28 30.08 19.33
CA VAL A 226 -12.64 31.28 18.73
C VAL A 226 -13.71 32.31 18.32
N TYR A 227 -14.83 31.85 17.73
CA TYR A 227 -15.89 32.75 17.26
C TYR A 227 -16.97 33.07 18.32
N PHE A 228 -17.18 32.17 19.29
CA PHE A 228 -18.17 32.28 20.36
C PHE A 228 -17.55 31.93 21.73
N PRO A 229 -16.57 32.73 22.21
CA PRO A 229 -15.83 32.46 23.43
C PRO A 229 -16.71 32.36 24.68
N GLU A 230 -17.82 33.10 24.74
CA GLU A 230 -18.71 33.10 25.91
C GLU A 230 -19.49 31.80 26.08
N ARG A 231 -19.77 31.07 24.98
CA ARG A 231 -20.51 29.80 25.02
C ARG A 231 -19.60 28.58 25.11
N PHE A 232 -18.39 28.67 24.58
CA PHE A 232 -17.51 27.50 24.42
C PHE A 232 -16.10 27.66 25.02
N GLY A 233 -15.71 28.85 25.51
CA GLY A 233 -14.36 29.19 25.95
C GLY A 233 -14.03 28.92 27.43
N ALA A 234 -15.01 28.64 28.30
CA ALA A 234 -14.80 28.54 29.76
C ALA A 234 -13.87 27.40 30.23
N HIS A 235 -13.47 26.47 29.37
CA HIS A 235 -12.53 25.38 29.69
C HIS A 235 -11.23 25.39 28.86
N VAL A 236 -11.00 26.39 28.02
CA VAL A 236 -9.73 26.56 27.32
C VAL A 236 -8.95 27.67 28.04
N ALA A 237 -8.40 27.34 29.20
CA ALA A 237 -7.52 28.25 29.93
C ALA A 237 -6.34 28.66 29.03
N PRO A 238 -5.97 29.95 29.00
CA PRO A 238 -4.92 30.43 28.10
C PRO A 238 -3.57 29.84 28.49
N LEU A 239 -2.91 29.21 27.52
CA LEU A 239 -1.51 28.75 27.56
C LEU A 239 -0.51 29.93 27.57
N HIS A 240 -0.92 31.13 27.98
CA HIS A 240 -0.05 32.27 28.23
C HIS A 240 0.33 32.29 29.71
N ARG A 241 1.36 31.53 30.07
CA ARG A 241 2.04 31.65 31.37
C ARG A 241 2.76 32.99 31.39
N SER A 242 2.05 34.04 31.79
CA SER A 242 2.65 35.31 32.22
C SER A 242 3.69 34.98 33.29
N ARG A 243 4.97 35.23 32.99
CA ARG A 243 6.04 35.30 33.97
C ARG A 243 5.64 36.41 34.95
N ARG A 244 5.07 36.05 36.10
CA ARG A 244 5.08 36.95 37.25
C ARG A 244 6.55 37.12 37.66
N PRO A 245 7.07 38.35 37.75
CA PRO A 245 8.36 38.56 38.41
C PRO A 245 8.22 38.10 39.87
N ARG A 246 9.18 37.28 40.32
CA ARG A 246 9.29 36.96 41.75
C ARG A 246 9.57 38.26 42.51
N PRO A 247 8.85 38.58 43.59
CA PRO A 247 9.26 39.68 44.45
C PRO A 247 10.66 39.37 45.01
N ALA A 248 11.54 40.37 44.94
CA ALA A 248 12.87 40.31 45.52
C ALA A 248 12.75 40.04 47.02
N LYS A 249 13.51 39.06 47.53
CA LYS A 249 13.71 38.90 48.96
C LYS A 249 14.41 40.16 49.47
N GLN A 250 13.72 40.94 50.30
CA GLN A 250 14.35 41.90 51.18
C GLN A 250 15.25 41.12 52.14
N TRP A 251 16.55 41.37 52.04
CA TRP A 251 17.51 41.04 53.09
C TRP A 251 17.41 42.14 54.14
N THR A 252 16.88 41.81 55.31
CA THR A 252 17.08 42.64 56.50
C THR A 252 18.40 42.20 57.14
N ALA A 253 19.25 43.19 57.39
CA ALA A 253 20.52 43.10 58.10
C ALA A 253 20.33 42.74 59.58
#